data_AF-A0A2S9FS29-F1
#
_entry.id   AF-A0A2S9FS29-F1
#
_cell.length_a   1.000
_cell.length_b   1.000
_cell.length_c   1.000
_cell.angle_alpha   90.00
_cell.angle_beta   90.00
_cell.angle_gamma   90.00
#
_symmetry.space_group_name_H-M   'P 1'
#
loop_
_entity.id
_entity.type
_entity.pdbx_description
1 polymer ?
#
loop_
_entity_poly.entity_id
_entity_poly.type
_entity_poly.pdbx_seq_one_letter_code
_entity_poly.pdbx_strand_id
1 'polypeptide(L)'
;HGIGPMGGTDLDAVLRNLGVTTIVAVGVSVNVAIPNLVMDAVNAAYRVVVPRDGVAGIPADYATAVIDNTLSLLATITTTDELIEAWEKE
;
A
#
# COMPACT_ATOMS: atom_id res chain seq x y z
N HIS A 1 -2.70 11.33 14.86
CA HIS A 1 -3.90 11.42 14.00
C HIS A 1 -4.53 10.06 13.67
N GLY A 2 -3.88 8.92 13.93
CA GLY A 2 -4.46 7.58 13.75
C GLY A 2 -3.37 6.53 13.52
N ILE A 3 -3.77 5.34 13.09
CA ILE A 3 -2.86 4.25 12.70
C ILE A 3 -2.44 4.38 11.22
N GLY A 4 -3.38 4.68 10.32
CA GLY A 4 -3.08 4.95 8.92
C GLY A 4 -2.80 6.42 8.65
N PRO A 5 -2.13 6.70 7.53
CA PRO A 5 -1.71 8.05 7.21
C PRO A 5 -2.81 8.86 6.52
N MET A 6 -3.94 8.26 6.11
CA MET A 6 -5.01 8.94 5.38
C MET A 6 -5.92 9.74 6.33
N GLY A 7 -6.40 9.10 7.39
CA GLY A 7 -7.31 9.71 8.35
C GLY A 7 -6.65 10.80 9.19
N GLY A 8 -7.23 12.00 9.19
CA GLY A 8 -6.80 13.11 10.04
C GLY A 8 -5.46 13.75 9.64
N THR A 9 -5.02 13.54 8.40
CA THR A 9 -3.89 14.23 7.76
C THR A 9 -4.34 14.88 6.44
N ASP A 10 -3.46 15.66 5.81
CA ASP A 10 -3.72 16.26 4.51
C ASP A 10 -3.34 15.36 3.32
N LEU A 11 -2.97 14.10 3.56
CA LEU A 11 -2.42 13.22 2.53
C LEU A 11 -3.36 13.05 1.32
N ASP A 12 -4.64 12.74 1.55
CA ASP A 12 -5.62 12.58 0.45
C ASP A 12 -5.77 13.87 -0.36
N ALA A 13 -5.89 15.02 0.32
CA ALA A 13 -6.03 16.31 -0.35
C ALA A 13 -4.80 16.63 -1.22
N VAL A 14 -3.59 16.37 -0.72
CA VAL A 14 -2.35 16.57 -1.47
C VAL A 14 -2.29 15.65 -2.69
N LEU A 15 -2.56 14.36 -2.52
CA LEU A 15 -2.53 13.38 -3.62
C LEU A 15 -3.54 13.74 -4.73
N ARG A 16 -4.77 14.10 -4.37
CA ARG A 16 -5.79 14.55 -5.33
C ARG A 16 -5.38 15.82 -6.06
N ASN A 17 -4.81 16.79 -5.36
CA ASN A 17 -4.35 18.04 -5.97
C ASN A 17 -3.19 17.81 -6.95
N LEU A 18 -2.37 16.78 -6.72
CA LEU A 18 -1.31 16.36 -7.63
C LEU A 18 -1.80 15.46 -8.78
N GLY A 19 -3.10 15.12 -8.82
CA GLY A 19 -3.66 14.23 -9.84
C GLY A 19 -3.22 12.77 -9.70
N VAL A 20 -2.77 12.36 -8.51
CA VAL A 20 -2.36 10.97 -8.26
C VAL A 20 -3.58 10.05 -8.31
N THR A 21 -3.45 8.95 -9.03
CA THR A 21 -4.49 7.90 -9.14
C THR A 21 -4.03 6.54 -8.62
N THR A 22 -2.71 6.35 -8.49
CA THR A 22 -2.10 5.10 -8.02
C THR A 22 -1.13 5.38 -6.88
N ILE A 23 -1.22 4.59 -5.81
CA ILE A 23 -0.35 4.67 -4.63
C ILE A 23 0.47 3.38 -4.53
N VAL A 24 1.78 3.52 -4.41
CA VAL A 24 2.68 2.42 -4.04
C VAL A 24 2.85 2.45 -2.52
N ALA A 25 2.28 1.47 -1.82
CA ALA A 25 2.30 1.40 -0.36
C ALA A 25 3.49 0.56 0.14
N VAL A 26 4.36 1.22 0.91
CA VAL A 26 5.57 0.62 1.51
C VAL A 26 5.67 0.99 2.99
N GLY A 27 6.47 0.25 3.75
CA GLY A 27 6.78 0.52 5.14
C GLY A 27 6.27 -0.55 6.11
N VAL A 28 6.13 -0.16 7.38
CA VAL A 28 5.77 -1.07 8.47
C VAL A 28 4.61 -0.54 9.31
N SER A 29 3.73 -1.39 9.84
CA SER A 29 3.74 -2.85 9.75
C SER A 29 2.59 -3.40 8.90
N VAL A 30 2.80 -4.57 8.29
CA VAL A 30 1.74 -5.41 7.70
C VAL A 30 0.68 -5.81 8.74
N ASN A 31 1.03 -5.82 10.03
CA ASN A 31 0.07 -6.10 11.10
C ASN A 31 -1.04 -5.05 11.26
N VAL A 32 -0.78 -3.80 10.90
CA VAL A 32 -1.63 -2.68 11.32
C VAL A 32 -1.68 -1.55 10.29
N ALA A 33 -0.57 -0.84 10.09
CA ALA A 33 -0.55 0.40 9.32
C ALA A 33 -0.72 0.17 7.80
N ILE A 34 -0.09 -0.88 7.25
CA ILE A 34 -0.17 -1.18 5.82
C ILE A 34 -1.61 -1.58 5.42
N PRO A 35 -2.29 -2.53 6.09
CA PRO A 35 -3.68 -2.81 5.78
C PRO A 35 -4.60 -1.60 5.93
N ASN A 36 -4.38 -0.76 6.95
CA ASN A 36 -5.19 0.43 7.15
C ASN A 36 -5.01 1.44 5.99
N LEU A 37 -3.77 1.73 5.59
CA LEU A 37 -3.48 2.55 4.41
C LEU A 37 -4.14 1.97 3.15
N VAL A 38 -3.97 0.68 2.89
CA VAL A 38 -4.52 0.02 1.69
C VAL A 38 -6.05 0.15 1.65
N MET A 39 -6.73 -0.15 2.76
CA MET A 39 -8.19 -0.06 2.84
C MET A 39 -8.68 1.39 2.67
N ASP A 40 -8.05 2.36 3.34
CA ASP A 40 -8.42 3.77 3.21
C ASP A 40 -8.19 4.29 1.79
N ALA A 41 -7.06 3.95 1.17
CA ALA A 41 -6.75 4.33 -0.21
C ALA A 41 -7.73 3.73 -1.22
N VAL A 42 -8.06 2.45 -1.09
CA VAL A 42 -9.06 1.78 -1.93
C VAL A 42 -10.44 2.43 -1.76
N ASN A 43 -10.85 2.70 -0.51
CA ASN A 43 -12.12 3.38 -0.23
C ASN A 43 -12.16 4.81 -0.82
N ALA A 44 -11.02 5.49 -0.89
CA ALA A 44 -10.86 6.79 -1.52
C ALA A 44 -10.71 6.72 -3.05
N ALA A 45 -10.87 5.53 -3.65
CA ALA A 45 -10.80 5.22 -5.08
C ALA A 45 -9.40 5.31 -5.72
N TYR A 46 -8.33 5.17 -4.95
CA TYR A 46 -6.99 4.97 -5.50
C TYR A 46 -6.76 3.53 -5.92
N ARG A 47 -5.96 3.34 -6.97
CA ARG A 47 -5.31 2.05 -7.23
C ARG A 47 -4.16 1.88 -6.26
N VAL A 48 -4.01 0.69 -5.69
CA VAL A 48 -2.92 0.43 -4.73
C VAL A 48 -2.03 -0.69 -5.24
N VAL A 49 -0.72 -0.46 -5.17
CA VAL A 49 0.33 -1.44 -5.46
C VAL A 49 1.13 -1.66 -4.19
N VAL A 50 1.40 -2.91 -3.85
CA VAL A 50 2.21 -3.27 -2.67
C VAL A 50 3.37 -4.15 -3.14
N PRO A 51 4.60 -3.61 -3.20
CA PRO A 51 5.79 -4.44 -3.36
C PRO A 51 6.01 -5.21 -2.06
N ARG A 52 5.93 -6.54 -2.12
CA ARG A 52 5.91 -7.40 -0.93
C ARG A 52 7.21 -7.36 -0.13
N ASP A 53 8.31 -7.05 -0.79
CA ASP A 53 9.65 -6.82 -0.25
C ASP A 53 9.84 -5.38 0.27
N GLY A 54 8.91 -4.47 -0.01
CA GLY A 54 8.85 -3.11 0.52
C GLY A 54 8.02 -2.96 1.80
N VAL A 55 7.46 -4.05 2.33
CA VAL A 55 6.67 -4.06 3.57
C VAL A 55 7.14 -5.13 4.53
N ALA A 56 6.97 -4.91 5.83
CA ALA A 56 7.30 -5.90 6.85
C ALA A 56 6.29 -5.97 7.98
N GLY A 57 6.19 -7.11 8.65
CA GLY A 57 5.35 -7.34 9.81
C GLY A 57 5.93 -8.43 10.71
N ILE A 58 5.36 -8.61 11.90
CA ILE A 58 5.83 -9.56 12.90
C ILE A 58 4.66 -10.41 13.42
N PRO A 59 4.75 -11.75 13.42
CA PRO A 59 5.84 -12.53 12.85
C PRO A 59 5.83 -12.54 11.31
N ALA A 60 6.94 -12.94 10.69
CA ALA A 60 7.13 -12.84 9.23
C ALA A 60 6.17 -13.76 8.43
N ASP A 61 5.84 -14.92 8.98
CA ASP A 61 4.84 -15.84 8.44
C ASP A 61 3.43 -15.23 8.47
N TYR A 62 3.07 -14.53 9.56
CA TYR A 62 1.83 -13.78 9.63
C TYR A 62 1.79 -12.64 8.61
N ALA A 63 2.88 -11.89 8.43
CA ALA A 63 2.97 -10.84 7.41
C ALA A 63 2.74 -11.41 6.01
N THR A 64 3.37 -12.55 5.70
CA THR A 64 3.16 -13.27 4.43
C THR A 64 1.69 -13.67 4.26
N ALA A 65 1.08 -14.24 5.29
CA ALA A 65 -0.32 -14.64 5.26
C ALA A 65 -1.27 -13.45 5.02
N VAL A 66 -1.02 -12.29 5.64
CA VAL A 66 -1.84 -11.08 5.42
C VAL A 66 -1.67 -10.55 4.00
N ILE A 67 -0.45 -10.55 3.46
CA ILE A 67 -0.20 -10.14 2.06
C ILE A 67 -1.00 -11.05 1.12
N ASP A 68 -0.86 -12.37 1.27
CA ASP A 68 -1.42 -13.35 0.33
C ASP A 68 -2.94 -13.48 0.43
N ASN A 69 -3.52 -13.31 1.63
CA ASN A 69 -4.95 -13.60 1.88
C ASN A 69 -5.81 -12.37 2.16
N THR A 70 -5.22 -11.19 2.26
CA THR A 70 -5.98 -9.94 2.48
C THR A 70 -5.57 -8.86 1.50
N LEU A 71 -4.28 -8.51 1.44
CA LEU A 71 -3.85 -7.40 0.59
C LEU A 71 -3.96 -7.74 -0.91
N SER A 72 -3.77 -9.00 -1.29
CA SER A 72 -3.94 -9.49 -2.67
C SER A 72 -5.36 -9.30 -3.23
N LEU A 73 -6.37 -9.16 -2.37
CA LEU A 73 -7.76 -8.94 -2.77
C LEU A 73 -8.07 -7.45 -3.02
N LEU A 74 -7.20 -6.55 -2.55
CA LEU A 74 -7.41 -5.10 -2.53
C LEU A 74 -6.39 -4.33 -3.38
N ALA A 75 -5.20 -4.90 -3.58
CA ALA A 75 -4.07 -4.25 -4.21
C ALA A 75 -3.34 -5.21 -5.17
N THR A 76 -2.62 -4.63 -6.14
CA THR A 76 -1.67 -5.39 -6.95
C THR A 76 -0.44 -5.71 -6.11
N ILE A 77 -0.16 -6.99 -5.90
CA ILE A 77 1.05 -7.44 -5.20
C ILE A 77 2.15 -7.68 -6.23
N THR A 78 3.35 -7.17 -5.95
CA THR A 78 4.54 -7.26 -6.83
C THR A 78 5.82 -7.34 -5.99
N THR A 79 6.98 -7.18 -6.61
CA THR A 79 8.27 -6.91 -5.95
C THR A 79 8.77 -5.52 -6.33
N THR A 80 9.76 -5.01 -5.61
CA THR A 80 10.37 -3.71 -5.93
C THR A 80 11.03 -3.75 -7.31
N ASP A 81 11.69 -4.87 -7.66
CA ASP A 81 12.33 -5.05 -8.97
C ASP A 81 11.30 -5.06 -10.11
N GLU A 82 10.22 -5.85 -9.99
CA GLU A 82 9.15 -5.91 -11.00
C GLU A 82 8.48 -4.55 -11.20
N LEU A 83 8.32 -3.77 -10.13
CA LEU A 83 7.75 -2.42 -10.18
C LEU A 83 8.68 -1.44 -10.91
N ILE A 84 9.98 -1.48 -10.63
CA ILE A 84 10.97 -0.65 -11.32
C ILE A 84 11.00 -0.99 -12.82
N GLU A 85 11.05 -2.27 -13.17
CA GLU A 85 11.01 -2.71 -14.57
C GLU A 85 9.73 -2.27 -15.30
N ALA A 86 8.60 -2.15 -14.61
CA ALA A 86 7.35 -1.68 -15.20
C ALA A 86 7.42 -0.18 -15.53
N TRP A 87 8.03 0.64 -14.69
CA TRP A 87 8.21 2.08 -14.93
C TRP A 87 9.20 2.39 -16.04
N GLU A 88 10.25 1.59 -16.21
CA GLU A 88 11.23 1.78 -17.29
C GLU A 88 10.66 1.49 -18.69
N LYS A 89 9.48 0.86 -18.78
CA LYS A 89 8.81 0.52 -20.05
C LYS A 89 7.83 1.58 -20.53
N GLU A 90 7.60 2.64 -19.75
CA GLU A 90 6.84 3.84 -20.14
C GLU A 90 7.76 4.91 -20.77
#